data_AF-A0A256HFP3-F1
#
_entry.id   AF-A0A256HFP3-F1
#
_cell.length_a   1.000
_cell.length_b   1.000
_cell.length_c   1.000
_cell.angle_alpha   90.00
_cell.angle_beta   90.00
_cell.angle_gamma   90.00
#
_symmetry.space_group_name_H-M   'P 1'
#
loop_
_entity.id
_entity.type
_entity.pdbx_description
1 polymer ?
#
loop_
_entity_poly.entity_id
_entity_poly.type
_entity_poly.pdbx_seq_one_letter_code
_entity_poly.pdbx_strand_id
1 'polypeptide(L)'
;MMELLMEQAEQDCTLQHKDIQKNVEINQKRVLNAFRHHRISDTHLQGTTGYGYDDIGRDSLEAVYAEVFGGEDALVRPQLVSGTHAITTALFGVLRPGDELVYITGKPYDTMEEVIGKPGKQEGSLYDFNIGYREISLLPDGTVNYKQVKDSWTSNTKVIAIQRSKGYDQRPSFTIDQIG
;
A
#
# COMPACT_ATOMS: atom_id res chain seq x y z
N MET A 1 -34.90 -21.57 11.50
CA MET A 1 -35.00 -20.33 10.69
C MET A 1 -33.63 -19.73 10.42
N MET A 2 -32.80 -19.50 11.45
CA MET A 2 -31.41 -19.01 11.25
C MET A 2 -30.54 -19.99 10.45
N GLU A 3 -30.55 -21.28 10.80
CA GLU A 3 -29.77 -22.32 10.11
C GLU A 3 -30.10 -22.38 8.60
N LEU A 4 -31.39 -22.36 8.25
CA LEU A 4 -31.83 -22.32 6.85
C LEU A 4 -31.33 -21.08 6.09
N LEU A 5 -31.27 -19.92 6.76
CA LEU A 5 -30.74 -18.70 6.15
C LEU A 5 -29.22 -18.77 5.97
N MET A 6 -28.51 -19.42 6.89
CA MET A 6 -27.06 -19.65 6.78
C MET A 6 -26.76 -20.60 5.61
N GLU A 7 -27.46 -21.73 5.53
CA GLU A 7 -27.31 -22.69 4.43
C GLU A 7 -27.58 -22.05 3.07
N GLN A 8 -28.63 -21.23 2.96
CA GLN A 8 -28.91 -20.51 1.72
C GLN A 8 -27.79 -19.51 1.38
N ALA A 9 -27.31 -18.73 2.36
CA ALA A 9 -26.22 -17.78 2.12
C ALA A 9 -24.92 -18.48 1.70
N GLU A 10 -24.60 -19.64 2.28
CA GLU A 10 -23.46 -20.46 1.89
C GLU A 10 -23.60 -20.97 0.45
N GLN A 11 -24.79 -21.44 0.07
CA GLN A 11 -25.09 -21.86 -1.30
C GLN A 11 -24.93 -20.70 -2.28
N ASP A 12 -25.49 -19.53 -1.96
CA ASP A 12 -25.43 -18.33 -2.81
C ASP A 12 -23.99 -17.85 -3.05
N CYS A 13 -23.09 -18.03 -2.08
CA CYS A 13 -21.68 -17.61 -2.16
C CYS A 13 -20.72 -18.68 -2.69
N THR A 14 -21.22 -19.88 -3.04
CA THR A 14 -20.36 -21.04 -3.37
C THR A 14 -19.43 -20.78 -4.56
N LEU A 15 -19.91 -20.09 -5.61
CA LEU A 15 -19.08 -19.78 -6.78
C LEU A 15 -17.95 -18.79 -6.43
N GLN A 16 -18.25 -17.76 -5.64
CA GLN A 16 -17.28 -16.77 -5.18
C GLN A 16 -16.22 -17.41 -4.28
N HIS A 17 -16.62 -18.31 -3.38
CA HIS A 17 -15.68 -19.08 -2.56
C HIS A 17 -14.74 -19.93 -3.41
N LYS A 18 -15.24 -20.55 -4.49
CA LYS A 18 -14.42 -21.33 -5.41
C LYS A 18 -13.38 -20.47 -6.14
N ASP A 19 -13.77 -19.28 -6.60
CA ASP A 19 -12.84 -18.35 -7.25
C ASP A 19 -11.79 -17.80 -6.28
N ILE A 20 -12.18 -17.49 -5.04
CA ILE A 20 -11.26 -17.10 -3.96
C ILE A 20 -10.26 -18.23 -3.69
N GLN A 21 -10.72 -19.48 -3.61
CA GLN A 21 -9.84 -20.62 -3.34
C GLN A 21 -8.77 -20.80 -4.42
N LYS A 22 -9.12 -20.58 -5.69
CA LYS A 22 -8.15 -20.58 -6.79
C LYS A 22 -7.09 -19.50 -6.61
N ASN A 23 -7.49 -18.28 -6.20
CA ASN A 23 -6.54 -17.20 -5.92
C ASN A 23 -5.64 -17.50 -4.72
N VAL A 24 -6.19 -18.13 -3.67
CA VAL A 24 -5.44 -18.59 -2.50
C VAL A 24 -4.35 -19.58 -2.93
N GLU A 25 -4.68 -20.58 -3.75
CA GLU A 25 -3.72 -21.58 -4.22
C GLU A 25 -2.57 -20.94 -5.03
N ILE A 26 -2.90 -20.03 -5.95
CA ILE A 26 -1.92 -19.31 -6.76
C ILE A 26 -0.98 -18.49 -5.86
N ASN A 27 -1.53 -17.72 -4.93
CA ASN A 27 -0.75 -16.86 -4.04
C ASN A 27 0.09 -17.68 -3.04
N GLN A 28 -0.45 -18.78 -2.53
CA GLN A 28 0.27 -19.71 -1.66
C GLN A 28 1.49 -20.29 -2.39
N LYS A 29 1.31 -20.73 -3.64
CA LYS A 29 2.42 -21.23 -4.47
C LYS A 29 3.45 -20.14 -4.75
N ARG A 30 3.03 -18.90 -5.03
CA ARG A 30 3.94 -17.77 -5.24
C ARG A 30 4.81 -17.52 -4.01
N VAL A 31 4.22 -17.43 -2.82
CA VAL A 31 4.96 -17.24 -1.57
C VAL A 31 5.89 -18.44 -1.30
N LEU A 32 5.39 -19.67 -1.45
CA LEU A 32 6.21 -20.88 -1.25
C LEU A 32 7.42 -20.91 -2.19
N ASN A 33 7.26 -20.51 -3.45
CA ASN A 33 8.35 -20.46 -4.41
C ASN A 33 9.41 -19.45 -4.01
N ALA A 34 9.02 -18.24 -3.58
CA ALA A 34 9.96 -17.22 -3.11
C ALA A 34 10.77 -17.70 -1.89
N PHE A 35 10.11 -18.34 -0.92
CA PHE A 35 10.79 -18.96 0.23
C PHE A 35 11.82 -20.01 -0.20
N ARG A 36 11.48 -20.85 -1.20
CA ARG A 36 12.40 -21.88 -1.73
C ARG A 36 13.55 -21.26 -2.52
N HIS A 37 13.28 -20.24 -3.32
CA HIS A 37 14.29 -19.55 -4.13
C HIS A 37 15.35 -18.88 -3.24
N HIS A 38 14.92 -18.15 -2.20
CA HIS A 38 15.80 -17.53 -1.21
C HIS A 38 16.33 -18.50 -0.15
N ARG A 39 16.02 -19.81 -0.27
CA ARG A 39 16.53 -20.88 0.60
C ARG A 39 16.31 -20.59 2.09
N ILE A 40 15.12 -20.08 2.42
CA ILE A 40 14.74 -19.80 3.80
C ILE A 40 14.81 -21.09 4.64
N SER A 41 15.37 -20.95 5.83
CA SER A 41 15.62 -22.03 6.80
C SER A 41 15.44 -21.50 8.22
N ASP A 42 15.48 -22.39 9.20
CA ASP A 42 15.41 -22.08 10.63
C ASP A 42 16.56 -21.18 11.12
N THR A 43 17.70 -21.15 10.44
CA THR A 43 18.79 -20.20 10.75
C THR A 43 18.39 -18.75 10.52
N HIS A 44 17.46 -18.48 9.60
CA HIS A 44 16.92 -17.14 9.35
C HIS A 44 15.98 -16.66 10.46
N LEU A 45 15.63 -17.52 11.42
CA LEU A 45 14.70 -17.20 12.50
C LEU A 45 15.39 -16.79 13.82
N GLN A 46 16.73 -16.77 13.84
CA GLN A 46 17.51 -16.54 15.07
C GLN A 46 17.48 -15.07 15.53
N GLY A 47 17.29 -14.13 14.60
CA GLY A 47 17.32 -12.69 14.86
C GLY A 47 18.71 -12.17 15.28
N THR A 48 18.81 -10.86 15.47
CA THR A 48 20.03 -10.19 15.94
C THR A 48 19.74 -9.22 17.10
N THR A 49 20.80 -8.77 17.77
CA THR A 49 20.72 -7.78 18.85
C THR A 49 21.72 -6.64 18.60
N GLY A 50 21.61 -5.55 19.37
CA GLY A 50 22.47 -4.38 19.20
C GLY A 50 22.20 -3.67 17.88
N TYR A 51 23.25 -3.41 17.09
CA TYR A 51 23.12 -2.71 15.80
C TYR A 51 22.41 -3.54 14.73
N GLY A 52 22.44 -4.87 14.83
CA GLY A 52 21.85 -5.76 13.83
C GLY A 52 22.54 -5.71 12.46
N TYR A 53 23.86 -5.51 12.42
CA TYR A 53 24.62 -5.67 11.17
C TYR A 53 24.61 -7.13 10.71
N ASP A 54 24.62 -7.33 9.39
CA ASP A 54 24.70 -8.64 8.73
C ASP A 54 23.62 -9.64 9.20
N ASP A 55 22.42 -9.16 9.48
CA ASP A 55 21.27 -10.00 9.84
C ASP A 55 20.70 -10.70 8.60
N ILE A 56 21.12 -11.95 8.39
CA ILE A 56 20.71 -12.76 7.24
C ILE A 56 19.20 -13.04 7.22
N GLY A 57 18.55 -13.16 8.38
CA GLY A 57 17.13 -13.49 8.45
C GLY A 57 16.28 -12.32 8.01
N ARG A 58 16.65 -11.16 8.55
CA ARG A 58 16.12 -9.86 8.22
C ARG A 58 16.26 -9.53 6.71
N ASP A 59 17.43 -9.74 6.12
CA ASP A 59 17.70 -9.38 4.73
C ASP A 59 17.06 -10.38 3.75
N SER A 60 17.00 -11.66 4.13
CA SER A 60 16.32 -12.69 3.32
C SER A 60 14.79 -12.54 3.33
N LEU A 61 14.21 -12.08 4.45
CA LEU A 61 12.78 -11.76 4.52
C LEU A 61 12.40 -10.64 3.55
N GLU A 62 13.23 -9.59 3.48
CA GLU A 62 13.04 -8.50 2.52
C GLU A 62 13.13 -8.98 1.08
N ALA A 63 14.12 -9.81 0.76
CA ALA A 63 14.24 -10.40 -0.57
C ALA A 63 12.99 -11.23 -0.97
N VAL A 64 12.44 -12.03 -0.04
CA VAL A 64 11.17 -12.75 -0.25
C VAL A 64 10.00 -11.80 -0.53
N TYR A 65 9.88 -10.71 0.23
CA TYR A 65 8.83 -9.72 -0.02
C TYR A 65 9.00 -9.05 -1.39
N ALA A 66 10.22 -8.65 -1.75
CA ALA A 66 10.53 -8.07 -3.05
C ALA A 66 10.09 -9.01 -4.20
N GLU A 67 10.45 -10.29 -4.14
CA GLU A 67 10.05 -11.29 -5.14
C GLU A 67 8.52 -11.47 -5.20
N VAL A 68 7.85 -11.61 -4.05
CA VAL A 68 6.40 -11.86 -4.00
C VAL A 68 5.59 -10.69 -4.54
N PHE A 69 6.03 -9.46 -4.26
CA PHE A 69 5.36 -8.23 -4.72
C PHE A 69 5.84 -7.75 -6.09
N GLY A 70 6.91 -8.34 -6.64
CA GLY A 70 7.47 -7.99 -7.95
C GLY A 70 8.28 -6.70 -7.96
N GLY A 71 8.78 -6.25 -6.81
CA GLY A 71 9.70 -5.13 -6.68
C GLY A 71 11.15 -5.56 -6.79
N GLU A 72 12.05 -4.62 -7.09
CA GLU A 72 13.50 -4.88 -7.10
C GLU A 72 14.07 -5.05 -5.68
N ASP A 73 13.44 -4.41 -4.69
CA ASP A 73 13.81 -4.44 -3.28
C ASP A 73 12.56 -4.26 -2.39
N ALA A 74 12.68 -4.53 -1.09
CA ALA A 74 11.63 -4.30 -0.10
C ALA A 74 12.21 -3.89 1.25
N LEU A 75 11.48 -3.06 1.99
CA LEU A 75 11.81 -2.72 3.38
C LEU A 75 10.73 -3.26 4.33
N VAL A 76 11.06 -4.32 5.07
CA VAL A 76 10.12 -5.03 5.97
C VAL A 76 10.77 -5.20 7.33
N ARG A 77 10.32 -4.36 8.27
CA ARG A 77 11.07 -4.08 9.49
C ARG A 77 10.10 -3.80 10.65
N PRO A 78 10.34 -4.34 11.87
CA PRO A 78 9.58 -3.95 13.06
C PRO A 78 9.77 -2.46 13.42
N GLN A 79 10.81 -1.81 12.91
CA GLN A 79 11.01 -0.37 13.03
C GLN A 79 9.90 0.46 12.34
N LEU A 80 9.22 -0.12 11.34
CA LEU A 80 8.01 0.45 10.75
C LEU A 80 6.78 0.05 11.58
N VAL A 81 6.49 0.85 12.61
CA VAL A 81 5.45 0.54 13.62
C VAL A 81 4.01 0.45 13.10
N SER A 82 3.71 0.93 11.89
CA SER A 82 2.36 0.87 11.31
C SER A 82 2.38 1.05 9.78
N GLY A 83 1.23 0.79 9.13
CA GLY A 83 1.04 1.09 7.71
C GLY A 83 1.16 2.58 7.39
N THR A 84 0.62 3.45 8.25
CA THR A 84 0.79 4.91 8.10
C THR A 84 2.26 5.30 8.19
N HIS A 85 3.02 4.72 9.13
CA HIS A 85 4.46 4.98 9.22
C HIS A 85 5.19 4.56 7.94
N ALA A 86 4.88 3.37 7.37
CA ALA A 86 5.49 2.93 6.12
C ALA A 86 5.22 3.88 4.94
N ILE A 87 3.97 4.37 4.81
CA ILE A 87 3.61 5.36 3.77
C ILE A 87 4.36 6.67 4.00
N THR A 88 4.38 7.18 5.23
CA THR A 88 5.13 8.39 5.60
C THR A 88 6.61 8.25 5.26
N THR A 89 7.25 7.14 5.65
CA THR A 89 8.66 6.87 5.32
C THR A 89 8.90 6.88 3.81
N ALA A 90 8.02 6.27 3.02
CA ALA A 90 8.13 6.28 1.56
C ALA A 90 8.02 7.70 0.97
N LEU A 91 7.04 8.49 1.45
CA LEU A 91 6.83 9.86 0.98
C LEU A 91 8.02 10.77 1.31
N PHE A 92 8.45 10.80 2.57
CA PHE A 92 9.62 11.60 2.98
C PHE A 92 10.93 11.08 2.40
N GLY A 93 11.04 9.78 2.15
CA GLY A 93 12.21 9.18 1.51
C GLY A 93 12.42 9.68 0.08
N VAL A 94 11.34 9.93 -0.66
CA VAL A 94 11.37 10.29 -2.09
C VAL A 94 11.20 11.79 -2.35
N LEU A 95 10.29 12.47 -1.64
CA LEU A 95 9.96 13.88 -1.87
C LEU A 95 10.99 14.82 -1.24
N ARG A 96 11.24 15.96 -1.90
CA ARG A 96 12.16 17.01 -1.47
C ARG A 96 11.48 18.40 -1.54
N PRO A 97 12.01 19.42 -0.86
CA PRO A 97 11.46 20.77 -0.94
C PRO A 97 11.30 21.25 -2.39
N GLY A 98 10.10 21.71 -2.74
CA GLY A 98 9.72 22.10 -4.10
C GLY A 98 9.05 21.01 -4.93
N ASP A 99 9.14 19.73 -4.54
CA ASP A 99 8.39 18.64 -5.16
C ASP A 99 6.90 18.71 -4.82
N GLU A 100 6.08 18.04 -5.63
CA GLU A 100 4.63 17.95 -5.44
C GLU A 100 4.17 16.47 -5.41
N LEU A 101 3.37 16.15 -4.39
CA LEU A 101 2.61 14.91 -4.24
C LEU A 101 1.19 15.09 -4.77
N VAL A 102 0.75 14.21 -5.67
CA VAL A 102 -0.60 14.26 -6.25
C VAL A 102 -1.36 12.96 -5.96
N TYR A 103 -2.43 13.06 -5.18
CA TYR A 103 -3.38 11.97 -4.96
C TYR A 103 -4.44 11.96 -6.07
N ILE A 104 -4.54 10.85 -6.80
CA ILE A 104 -5.47 10.72 -7.94
C ILE A 104 -6.73 9.92 -7.61
N THR A 105 -6.81 9.37 -6.40
CA THR A 105 -7.92 8.53 -5.93
C THR A 105 -8.84 9.26 -4.95
N GLY A 106 -8.96 10.58 -5.08
CA GLY A 106 -9.63 11.43 -4.10
C GLY A 106 -8.79 11.71 -2.86
N LYS A 107 -9.46 12.25 -1.84
CA LYS A 107 -8.87 12.55 -0.54
C LYS A 107 -8.33 11.27 0.12
N PRO A 108 -7.10 11.27 0.67
CA PRO A 108 -6.57 10.13 1.39
C PRO A 108 -7.31 9.89 2.71
N TYR A 109 -7.14 8.70 3.28
CA TYR A 109 -7.66 8.37 4.60
C TYR A 109 -7.11 9.30 5.70
N ASP A 110 -7.92 9.55 6.72
CA ASP A 110 -7.79 10.67 7.65
C ASP A 110 -6.40 10.86 8.29
N THR A 111 -5.69 9.78 8.64
CA THR A 111 -4.38 9.94 9.30
C THR A 111 -3.30 10.52 8.38
N MET A 112 -3.52 10.52 7.06
CA MET A 112 -2.60 11.16 6.12
C MET A 112 -2.70 12.68 6.13
N GLU A 113 -3.78 13.27 6.66
CA GLU A 113 -3.92 14.73 6.74
C GLU A 113 -2.80 15.36 7.57
N GLU A 114 -2.38 14.70 8.66
CA GLU A 114 -1.28 15.19 9.51
C GLU A 114 0.08 15.03 8.84
N VAL A 115 0.26 13.93 8.10
CA VAL A 115 1.48 13.67 7.32
C VAL A 115 1.66 14.70 6.21
N ILE A 116 0.59 15.03 5.50
CA ILE A 116 0.58 16.02 4.43
C ILE A 116 0.72 17.43 4.99
N GLY A 117 -0.03 17.73 6.05
CA GLY A 117 -0.01 19.03 6.72
C GLY A 117 -0.87 20.10 6.05
N LYS A 118 -1.08 21.19 6.77
CA LYS A 118 -1.82 22.38 6.35
C LYS A 118 -1.13 23.63 6.92
N PRO A 119 -1.30 24.82 6.30
CA PRO A 119 -0.76 26.05 6.85
C PRO A 119 -1.19 26.29 8.31
N GLY A 120 -0.24 26.68 9.17
CA GLY A 120 -0.50 27.07 10.56
C GLY A 120 -0.27 25.98 11.62
N LYS A 121 0.14 24.76 11.24
CA LYS A 121 0.53 23.68 12.15
C LYS A 121 1.95 23.20 11.78
N GLN A 122 2.91 23.34 12.69
CA GLN A 122 4.32 22.95 12.46
C GLN A 122 4.65 21.67 13.23
N GLU A 123 4.44 20.53 12.59
CA GLU A 123 4.62 19.21 13.21
C GLU A 123 5.57 18.31 12.42
N GLY A 124 6.26 18.87 11.40
CA GLY A 124 7.16 18.12 10.52
C GLY A 124 6.41 17.41 9.40
N SER A 125 5.29 18.00 8.95
CA SER A 125 4.50 17.54 7.83
C SER A 125 5.17 17.82 6.48
N LEU A 126 4.71 17.20 5.39
CA LEU A 126 5.22 17.50 4.04
C LEU A 126 5.16 19.01 3.72
N TYR A 127 4.07 19.66 4.11
CA TYR A 127 3.91 21.11 3.98
C TYR A 127 5.03 21.90 4.70
N ASP A 128 5.42 21.50 5.92
CA ASP A 128 6.48 22.16 6.68
C ASP A 128 7.86 22.07 6.00
N PHE A 129 8.06 21.04 5.17
CA PHE A 129 9.25 20.84 4.36
C PHE A 129 9.15 21.45 2.95
N ASN A 130 8.18 22.35 2.71
CA ASN A 130 7.90 22.97 1.42
C ASN A 130 7.61 21.95 0.31
N ILE A 131 6.97 20.83 0.63
CA ILE A 131 6.52 19.84 -0.33
C ILE A 131 5.04 20.15 -0.65
N GLY A 132 4.75 20.33 -1.93
CA GLY A 132 3.41 20.60 -2.43
C GLY A 132 2.52 19.36 -2.34
N TYR A 133 1.22 19.60 -2.15
CA TYR A 133 0.21 18.55 -2.16
C TYR A 133 -0.97 18.97 -3.02
N ARG A 134 -1.50 18.02 -3.77
CA ARG A 134 -2.75 18.14 -4.51
C ARG A 134 -3.52 16.84 -4.44
N GLU A 135 -4.83 16.95 -4.32
CA GLU A 135 -5.74 15.83 -4.51
C GLU A 135 -6.70 16.10 -5.65
N ILE A 136 -7.10 15.04 -6.32
CA ILE A 136 -8.02 15.08 -7.46
C ILE A 136 -9.23 14.26 -7.08
N SER A 137 -10.36 14.95 -7.00
CA SER A 137 -11.64 14.31 -6.71
C SER A 137 -11.98 13.27 -7.77
N LEU A 138 -12.51 12.15 -7.31
CA LEU A 138 -13.11 11.15 -8.17
C LEU A 138 -14.34 11.73 -8.89
N LEU A 139 -14.72 11.10 -9.98
CA LEU A 139 -15.99 11.36 -10.65
C LEU A 139 -17.17 10.91 -9.76
N PRO A 140 -18.40 11.40 -10.01
CA PRO A 140 -19.58 11.01 -9.22
C PRO A 140 -19.87 9.50 -9.19
N ASP A 141 -19.35 8.74 -10.15
CA ASP A 141 -19.43 7.28 -10.22
C ASP A 141 -18.31 6.55 -9.43
N GLY A 142 -17.43 7.30 -8.77
CA GLY A 142 -16.30 6.78 -7.98
C GLY A 142 -15.06 6.43 -8.80
N THR A 143 -15.03 6.74 -10.10
CA THR A 143 -13.87 6.48 -10.97
C THR A 143 -12.87 7.64 -10.98
N VAL A 144 -11.62 7.37 -11.38
CA VAL A 144 -10.56 8.37 -11.46
C VAL A 144 -10.86 9.38 -12.57
N ASN A 145 -10.76 10.67 -12.25
CA ASN A 145 -10.91 11.74 -13.22
C ASN A 145 -9.63 11.95 -14.04
N TYR A 146 -9.35 11.05 -14.99
CA TYR A 146 -8.13 11.07 -15.79
C TYR A 146 -7.87 12.38 -16.54
N LYS A 147 -8.94 13.11 -16.91
CA LYS A 147 -8.81 14.44 -17.52
C LYS A 147 -8.18 15.41 -16.52
N GLN A 148 -8.74 15.53 -15.32
CA GLN A 148 -8.17 16.39 -14.28
C GLN A 148 -6.79 15.92 -13.84
N VAL A 149 -6.54 14.60 -13.77
CA VAL A 149 -5.18 14.06 -13.52
C VAL A 149 -4.18 14.63 -14.51
N LYS A 150 -4.46 14.50 -15.82
CA LYS A 150 -3.57 15.00 -16.86
C LYS A 150 -3.38 16.53 -16.80
N ASP A 151 -4.46 17.26 -16.53
CA ASP A 151 -4.43 18.72 -16.43
C ASP A 151 -3.73 19.20 -15.14
N SER A 152 -3.60 18.33 -14.13
CA SER A 152 -2.98 18.68 -12.85
C SER A 152 -1.45 18.67 -12.90
N TRP A 153 -0.84 17.98 -13.86
CA TRP A 153 0.60 17.74 -13.88
C TRP A 153 1.37 19.04 -14.06
N THR A 154 2.37 19.22 -13.21
CA THR A 154 3.32 20.33 -13.28
C THR A 154 4.74 19.80 -13.42
N SER A 155 5.70 20.69 -13.68
CA SER A 155 7.12 20.33 -13.63
C SER A 155 7.57 19.85 -12.24
N ASN A 156 6.77 20.11 -11.20
CA ASN A 156 7.09 19.78 -9.82
C ASN A 156 6.43 18.48 -9.36
N THR A 157 5.46 17.95 -10.11
CA THR A 157 4.78 16.68 -9.78
C THR A 157 5.80 15.54 -9.79
N LYS A 158 6.13 15.03 -8.59
CA LYS A 158 7.16 14.01 -8.38
C LYS A 158 6.59 12.64 -8.03
N VAL A 159 5.53 12.61 -7.22
CA VAL A 159 4.88 11.37 -6.76
C VAL A 159 3.40 11.42 -7.06
N ILE A 160 2.90 10.36 -7.71
CA ILE A 160 1.47 10.08 -7.85
C ILE A 160 1.09 9.02 -6.82
N ALA A 161 0.09 9.31 -6.00
CA ALA A 161 -0.40 8.39 -4.98
C ALA A 161 -1.78 7.83 -5.34
N ILE A 162 -1.91 6.52 -5.11
CA ILE A 162 -3.12 5.74 -5.40
C ILE A 162 -3.49 4.98 -4.12
N GLN A 163 -4.67 5.29 -3.57
CA GLN A 163 -5.24 4.54 -2.45
C GLN A 163 -6.18 3.46 -2.96
N ARG A 164 -5.69 2.22 -3.01
CA ARG A 164 -6.45 1.06 -3.47
C ARG A 164 -7.74 0.83 -2.66
N SER A 165 -7.63 0.73 -1.33
CA SER A 165 -8.78 0.50 -0.46
C SER A 165 -9.67 1.74 -0.37
N LYS A 166 -10.99 1.55 -0.35
CA LYS A 166 -11.94 2.63 -0.09
C LYS A 166 -11.85 3.20 1.32
N GLY A 167 -11.29 2.45 2.28
CA GLY A 167 -11.33 2.85 3.70
C GLY A 167 -12.78 3.09 4.14
N TYR A 168 -13.06 4.31 4.59
CA TYR A 168 -14.40 4.74 5.01
C TYR A 168 -15.20 5.47 3.91
N ASP A 169 -14.63 5.63 2.72
CA ASP A 169 -15.29 6.32 1.61
C ASP A 169 -16.48 5.52 1.05
N GLN A 170 -17.48 6.25 0.55
CA GLN A 170 -18.63 5.69 -0.17
C GLN A 170 -18.32 5.44 -1.66
N ARG A 171 -17.28 4.64 -1.92
CA ARG A 171 -16.91 4.18 -3.27
C ARG A 171 -16.42 2.72 -3.25
N PRO A 172 -16.37 2.01 -4.38
CA PRO A 172 -15.66 0.74 -4.46
C PRO A 172 -14.15 0.92 -4.20
N SER A 173 -13.51 -0.14 -3.68
CA SER A 173 -12.04 -0.23 -3.72
C SER A 173 -11.59 -0.45 -5.15
N PHE A 174 -10.44 0.10 -5.53
CA PHE A 174 -9.89 -0.06 -6.88
C PHE A 174 -9.33 -1.48 -7.08
N THR A 175 -9.63 -2.10 -8.21
CA THR A 175 -9.06 -3.38 -8.64
C THR A 175 -7.65 -3.18 -9.21
N ILE A 176 -6.90 -4.28 -9.40
CA ILE A 176 -5.59 -4.21 -10.07
C ILE A 176 -5.75 -3.68 -11.50
N ASP A 177 -6.74 -4.18 -12.25
CA ASP A 177 -7.04 -3.71 -13.61
C ASP A 177 -7.33 -2.21 -13.72
N GLN A 178 -7.83 -1.59 -12.63
CA GLN A 178 -8.08 -0.15 -12.58
C GLN A 178 -6.83 0.67 -12.23
N ILE A 179 -5.84 0.05 -11.58
CA ILE A 179 -4.61 0.72 -11.13
C ILE A 179 -3.51 0.58 -12.19
N GLY A 180 -3.45 -0.54 -12.91
CA GLY A 180 -2.40 -0.88 -13.87
C GLY A 180 -1.74 -2.20 -13.57
#